data_AF-A0A2G8SJ84-F1
#
_entry.id   AF-A0A2G8SJ84-F1
#
_cell.length_a   1.000
_cell.length_b   1.000
_cell.length_c   1.000
_cell.angle_alpha   90.00
_cell.angle_beta   90.00
_cell.angle_gamma   90.00
#
_symmetry.space_group_name_H-M   'P 1'
#
loop_
_entity.id
_entity.type
_entity.pdbx_description
1 polymer ?
#
loop_
_entity_poly.entity_id
_entity_poly.type
_entity_poly.pdbx_seq_one_letter_code
_entity_poly.pdbx_strand_id
1 'polypeptide(L)'
;MPRAQVPEEARLYRMTPLAPNPLELFAGDHMPTQDEKWRVYDDMVNIYGCTGYTRRQHSNWCMDHERNRLKSPRPLIAARLQVMPNPTAIDVARWALELNIADVDAFRLVGALLPEGVKAQAHFKHALYHTQVAPGVL
;
A
#
# COMPACT_ATOMS: atom_id res chain seq x y z
N MET A 1 10.82 25.04 -4.87
CA MET A 1 11.70 24.00 -5.44
C MET A 1 10.92 23.26 -6.52
N PRO A 2 11.35 23.28 -7.79
CA PRO A 2 10.66 22.55 -8.85
C PRO A 2 10.74 21.04 -8.55
N ARG A 3 9.62 20.33 -8.69
CA ARG A 3 9.57 18.86 -8.55
C ARG A 3 10.60 18.25 -9.49
N ALA A 4 11.46 17.37 -8.97
CA ALA A 4 12.34 16.55 -9.80
C ALA A 4 11.46 15.73 -10.74
N GLN A 5 11.36 16.14 -12.00
CA GLN A 5 10.65 15.37 -13.01
C GLN A 5 11.55 14.20 -13.39
N VAL A 6 11.06 12.99 -13.16
CA VAL A 6 11.65 11.78 -13.72
C VAL A 6 11.68 11.96 -15.25
N PRO A 7 12.86 11.82 -15.90
CA PRO A 7 13.00 11.92 -17.34
C PRO A 7 11.98 11.04 -18.06
N GLU A 8 11.48 11.49 -19.21
CA GLU A 8 10.41 10.80 -19.95
C GLU A 8 10.82 9.37 -20.34
N GLU A 9 12.10 9.16 -20.59
CA GLU A 9 12.74 7.86 -20.86
C GLU A 9 12.61 6.87 -19.69
N ALA A 10 12.63 7.36 -18.45
CA ALA A 10 12.40 6.53 -17.26
C ALA A 10 10.91 6.24 -17.00
N ARG A 11 9.98 6.90 -17.72
CA ARG A 11 8.55 6.56 -17.69
C ARG A 11 8.23 5.33 -18.55
N LEU A 12 8.99 5.10 -19.62
CA LEU A 12 8.87 3.91 -20.49
C LEU A 12 9.13 2.59 -19.73
N TYR A 13 9.86 2.65 -18.62
CA TYR A 13 10.11 1.51 -17.73
C TYR A 13 8.94 1.12 -16.83
N ARG A 14 7.77 1.76 -16.95
CA ARG A 14 6.53 1.25 -16.32
C ARG A 14 6.08 -0.12 -16.85
N MET A 15 6.64 -0.65 -17.94
CA MET A 15 6.04 -1.78 -18.67
C MET A 15 6.98 -2.93 -19.09
N THR A 16 8.26 -2.94 -18.71
CA THR A 16 9.18 -4.04 -19.08
C THR A 16 9.29 -5.11 -17.98
N PRO A 17 9.03 -6.41 -18.26
CA PRO A 17 8.96 -7.48 -17.24
C PRO A 17 10.28 -7.91 -16.58
N LEU A 18 11.43 -7.38 -17.02
CA LEU A 18 12.76 -7.91 -16.68
C LEU A 18 13.68 -6.91 -15.96
N ALA A 19 13.27 -5.66 -15.79
CA ALA A 19 13.99 -4.70 -14.95
C ALA A 19 13.33 -4.66 -13.56
N PRO A 20 14.09 -4.63 -12.46
CA PRO A 20 13.50 -4.44 -11.14
C PRO A 20 12.72 -3.14 -11.16
N ASN A 21 11.40 -3.26 -11.05
CA ASN A 21 10.51 -2.12 -11.17
C ASN A 21 10.76 -1.25 -9.92
N PRO A 22 11.16 0.03 -10.04
CA PRO A 22 11.32 0.90 -8.88
C PRO A 22 10.03 1.02 -8.05
N LEU A 23 8.88 0.72 -8.65
CA LEU A 23 7.59 0.63 -7.96
C LEU A 23 7.50 -0.55 -6.98
N GLU A 24 8.27 -1.62 -7.18
CA GLU A 24 8.33 -2.78 -6.28
C GLU A 24 9.20 -2.54 -5.04
N LEU A 25 10.22 -1.68 -5.14
CA LEU A 25 11.13 -1.41 -4.01
C LEU A 25 10.39 -0.91 -2.77
N PHE A 26 9.31 -0.15 -2.98
CA PHE A 26 8.43 0.33 -1.92
C PHE A 26 7.03 -0.32 -1.97
N ALA A 27 6.83 -1.37 -2.77
CA ALA A 27 5.57 -2.10 -2.81
C ALA A 27 5.42 -3.00 -1.58
N GLY A 28 4.20 -3.07 -1.04
CA GLY A 28 3.87 -3.92 0.09
C GLY A 28 4.30 -3.37 1.46
N ASP A 29 4.43 -4.26 2.44
CA ASP A 29 4.70 -3.92 3.84
C ASP A 29 6.19 -3.89 4.21
N HIS A 30 7.09 -4.24 3.28
CA HIS A 30 8.54 -4.23 3.51
C HIS A 30 9.13 -2.81 3.42
N MET A 31 10.05 -2.44 4.34
CA MET A 31 10.83 -1.21 4.22
C MET A 31 12.19 -1.56 3.58
N PRO A 32 12.50 -1.03 2.40
CA PRO A 32 13.75 -1.36 1.73
C PRO A 32 14.95 -0.88 2.53
N THR A 33 15.91 -1.79 2.70
CA THR A 33 17.22 -1.53 3.29
C THR A 33 18.04 -0.58 2.41
N GLN A 34 19.11 -0.04 2.97
CA GLN A 34 20.00 0.85 2.22
C GLN A 34 20.67 0.13 1.04
N ASP A 35 21.00 -1.14 1.19
CA ASP A 35 21.61 -1.96 0.15
C ASP A 35 20.64 -2.26 -0.99
N GLU A 36 19.36 -2.54 -0.68
CA GLU A 36 18.32 -2.73 -1.70
C GLU A 36 18.08 -1.47 -2.53
N LYS A 37 18.11 -0.29 -1.91
CA LYS A 37 18.00 0.99 -2.62
C LYS A 37 19.17 1.18 -3.59
N TRP A 38 20.40 0.99 -3.13
CA TRP A 38 21.56 1.17 -3.99
C TRP A 38 21.66 0.13 -5.10
N ARG A 39 21.19 -1.10 -4.88
CA ARG A 39 21.09 -2.09 -5.94
C ARG A 39 20.17 -1.61 -7.07
N VAL A 40 19.00 -1.05 -6.73
CA VAL A 40 18.10 -0.47 -7.75
C VAL A 40 18.74 0.72 -8.47
N TYR A 41 19.50 1.56 -7.76
CA TYR A 41 20.27 2.63 -8.40
C TYR A 41 21.27 2.08 -9.42
N ASP A 42 22.06 1.09 -9.03
CA ASP A 42 23.07 0.47 -9.89
C ASP A 42 22.42 -0.18 -11.12
N ASP A 43 21.27 -0.85 -10.93
CA ASP A 43 20.49 -1.40 -12.05
C ASP A 43 20.00 -0.29 -12.98
N MET A 44 19.52 0.84 -12.45
CA MET A 44 19.01 1.96 -13.25
C MET A 44 20.10 2.66 -14.09
N VAL A 45 21.31 2.84 -13.56
CA VAL A 45 22.38 3.52 -14.30
C VAL A 45 23.05 2.61 -15.34
N ASN A 46 22.93 1.29 -15.19
CA ASN A 46 23.40 0.33 -16.17
C ASN A 46 22.42 0.14 -17.35
N ILE A 47 21.26 0.80 -17.32
CA ILE A 47 20.32 0.82 -18.44
C ILE A 47 20.91 1.63 -19.60
N TYR A 48 20.88 1.05 -20.80
CA TYR A 48 21.31 1.72 -22.02
C TYR A 48 20.54 3.03 -22.23
N GLY A 49 21.27 4.15 -22.33
CA GLY A 49 20.70 5.49 -22.50
C GLY A 49 20.48 6.28 -21.19
N CYS A 50 20.69 5.68 -20.02
CA CYS A 50 20.53 6.39 -18.74
C CYS A 50 21.78 7.24 -18.41
N THR A 51 21.93 8.42 -19.02
CA THR A 51 23.10 9.30 -18.80
C THR A 51 22.87 10.40 -17.77
N GLY A 52 21.64 10.55 -17.27
CA GLY A 52 21.25 11.67 -16.41
C GLY A 52 20.83 11.32 -14.99
N TYR A 53 20.79 10.04 -14.59
CA TYR A 53 20.30 9.62 -13.28
C TYR A 53 21.41 9.56 -12.24
N THR A 54 21.36 10.48 -11.28
CA THR A 54 22.40 10.66 -10.26
C THR A 54 22.03 9.98 -8.94
N ARG A 55 23.03 9.59 -8.15
CA ARG A 55 22.85 9.10 -6.77
C ARG A 55 22.00 10.05 -5.91
N ARG A 56 22.16 11.36 -6.12
CA ARG A 56 21.38 12.38 -5.40
C ARG A 56 19.89 12.34 -5.77
N GLN A 57 19.56 12.19 -7.04
CA GLN A 57 18.16 12.04 -7.47
C GLN A 57 17.55 10.76 -6.91
N HIS A 58 18.30 9.66 -6.90
CA HIS A 58 17.84 8.40 -6.33
C HIS A 58 17.59 8.48 -4.82
N SER A 59 18.52 9.09 -4.07
CA SER A 59 18.37 9.32 -2.63
C SER A 59 17.15 10.20 -2.33
N ASN A 60 16.94 11.27 -3.08
CA ASN A 60 15.77 12.13 -2.94
C ASN A 60 14.46 11.38 -3.24
N TRP A 61 14.45 10.57 -4.31
CA TRP A 61 13.29 9.76 -4.66
C TRP A 61 12.93 8.75 -3.56
N CYS A 62 13.95 8.07 -2.98
CA CYS A 62 13.74 7.18 -1.84
C CYS A 62 13.18 7.93 -0.62
N MET A 63 13.77 9.06 -0.24
CA MET A 63 13.29 9.86 0.90
C MET A 63 11.85 10.36 0.70
N ASP A 64 11.49 10.75 -0.53
CA ASP A 64 10.12 11.16 -0.85
C ASP A 64 9.13 10.00 -0.73
N HIS A 65 9.51 8.79 -1.17
CA HIS A 65 8.69 7.59 -1.00
C HIS A 65 8.55 7.18 0.46
N GLU A 66 9.63 7.21 1.24
CA GLU A 66 9.59 6.96 2.69
C GLU A 66 8.69 7.96 3.41
N ARG A 67 8.84 9.26 3.10
CA ARG A 67 8.01 10.32 3.70
C ARG A 67 6.54 10.16 3.34
N ASN A 68 6.23 9.83 2.09
CA ASN A 68 4.86 9.58 1.64
C ASN A 68 4.28 8.30 2.25
N ARG A 69 5.12 7.29 2.52
CA ARG A 69 4.71 6.07 3.22
C ARG A 69 4.51 6.27 4.71
N LEU A 70 5.29 7.13 5.36
CA LEU A 70 5.05 7.56 6.75
C LEU A 70 3.73 8.36 6.87
N LYS A 71 3.33 9.04 5.79
CA LYS A 71 1.99 9.64 5.66
C LYS A 71 0.92 8.63 5.24
N SER A 72 1.28 7.37 4.98
CA SER A 72 0.30 6.35 4.60
C SER A 72 -0.63 6.10 5.78
N PRO A 73 -1.95 6.02 5.54
CA PRO A 73 -2.92 5.67 6.57
C PRO A 73 -2.79 4.21 7.04
N ARG A 74 -2.11 3.35 6.27
CA ARG A 74 -1.99 1.89 6.52
C ARG A 74 -1.43 1.55 7.91
N PRO A 75 -0.23 2.04 8.34
CA PRO A 75 0.30 1.75 9.68
C PRO A 75 -0.61 2.26 10.80
N LEU A 76 -1.30 3.39 10.60
CA LEU A 76 -2.23 3.95 11.58
C LEU A 76 -3.48 3.08 11.73
N ILE A 77 -4.03 2.58 10.62
CA ILE A 77 -5.13 1.60 10.63
C ILE A 77 -4.67 0.27 11.25
N ALA A 78 -3.45 -0.19 10.95
CA ALA A 78 -2.91 -1.42 11.53
C ALA A 78 -2.78 -1.31 13.07
N ALA A 79 -2.29 -0.18 13.59
CA ALA A 79 -2.23 0.07 15.03
C ALA A 79 -3.62 0.10 15.67
N ARG A 80 -4.61 0.70 15.00
CA ARG A 80 -6.01 0.71 15.47
C ARG A 80 -6.62 -0.69 15.50
N LEU A 81 -6.32 -1.53 14.52
CA LEU A 81 -6.76 -2.93 14.50
C LEU A 81 -6.12 -3.78 15.60
N GLN A 82 -4.90 -3.47 16.05
CA GLN A 82 -4.31 -4.14 17.21
C GLN A 82 -5.08 -3.84 18.51
N VAL A 83 -5.61 -2.63 18.66
CA VAL A 83 -6.43 -2.24 19.82
C VAL A 83 -7.88 -2.73 19.66
N MET A 84 -8.42 -2.66 18.44
CA MET A 84 -9.79 -3.01 18.10
C MET A 84 -9.82 -4.01 16.92
N PRO A 85 -9.69 -5.31 17.20
CA PRO A 85 -9.55 -6.34 16.15
C PRO A 85 -10.84 -6.61 15.36
N ASN A 86 -12.00 -6.17 15.88
CA ASN A 86 -13.31 -6.34 15.24
C ASN A 86 -14.02 -4.97 15.12
N PRO A 87 -13.53 -4.05 14.27
CA PRO A 87 -14.16 -2.75 14.11
C PRO A 87 -15.50 -2.87 13.39
N THR A 88 -16.47 -2.05 13.78
CA THR A 88 -17.73 -1.88 13.04
C THR A 88 -17.52 -0.98 11.83
N ALA A 89 -18.48 -0.95 10.91
CA ALA A 89 -18.44 0.00 9.79
C ALA A 89 -18.38 1.47 10.26
N ILE A 90 -18.98 1.78 11.41
CA ILE A 90 -18.95 3.12 12.01
C ILE A 90 -17.54 3.47 12.50
N ASP A 91 -16.83 2.51 13.09
CA ASP A 91 -15.46 2.70 13.55
C ASP A 91 -14.51 2.96 12.37
N VAL A 92 -14.66 2.21 11.28
CA VAL A 92 -13.86 2.39 10.06
C VAL A 92 -14.14 3.75 9.41
N ALA A 93 -15.40 4.18 9.33
CA ALA A 93 -15.76 5.50 8.82
C ALA A 93 -15.19 6.64 9.68
N ARG A 94 -15.23 6.50 11.02
CA ARG A 94 -14.57 7.45 11.92
C ARG A 94 -13.07 7.51 11.67
N TRP A 95 -12.43 6.37 11.46
CA TRP A 95 -11.01 6.31 11.17
C TRP A 95 -10.65 6.99 9.85
N ALA A 96 -11.50 6.86 8.83
CA ALA A 96 -11.33 7.53 7.55
C ALA A 96 -11.35 9.07 7.71
N LEU A 97 -12.31 9.59 8.48
CA LEU A 97 -12.41 11.02 8.80
C LEU A 97 -11.17 11.54 9.54
N GLU A 98 -10.74 10.84 10.60
CA GLU A 98 -9.58 11.24 11.40
C GLU A 98 -8.27 11.22 10.61
N LEU A 99 -8.14 10.29 9.66
CA LEU A 99 -6.97 10.16 8.79
C LEU A 99 -7.08 11.00 7.51
N ASN A 100 -8.21 11.68 7.30
CA ASN A 100 -8.53 12.46 6.11
C ASN A 100 -8.33 11.67 4.81
N ILE A 101 -8.91 10.46 4.76
CA ILE A 101 -8.89 9.55 3.59
C ILE A 101 -10.32 9.21 3.17
N ALA A 102 -10.49 8.73 1.95
CA ALA A 102 -11.80 8.25 1.50
C ALA A 102 -12.22 6.99 2.26
N ASP A 103 -13.51 6.87 2.58
CA ASP A 103 -14.07 5.71 3.29
C ASP A 103 -13.73 4.39 2.58
N VAL A 104 -13.84 4.37 1.25
CA VAL A 104 -13.53 3.20 0.42
C VAL A 104 -12.07 2.73 0.63
N ASP A 105 -11.13 3.67 0.76
CA ASP A 105 -9.73 3.34 1.02
C ASP A 105 -9.52 2.83 2.45
N ALA A 106 -10.22 3.40 3.44
CA ALA A 106 -10.17 2.92 4.82
C ALA A 106 -10.69 1.47 4.92
N PHE A 107 -11.83 1.17 4.29
CA PHE A 107 -12.40 -0.18 4.25
C PHE A 107 -11.49 -1.16 3.51
N ARG A 108 -10.89 -0.76 2.39
CA ARG A 108 -9.91 -1.58 1.66
C ARG A 108 -8.69 -1.90 2.51
N LEU A 109 -8.18 -0.92 3.26
CA LEU A 109 -7.02 -1.11 4.15
C LEU A 109 -7.37 -2.03 5.32
N VAL A 110 -8.52 -1.84 5.96
CA VAL A 110 -9.00 -2.73 7.03
C VAL A 110 -9.17 -4.16 6.51
N GLY A 111 -9.82 -4.34 5.36
CA GLY A 111 -10.01 -5.64 4.73
C GLY A 111 -8.70 -6.34 4.36
N ALA A 112 -7.67 -5.58 3.97
CA ALA A 112 -6.34 -6.13 3.70
C ALA A 112 -5.55 -6.49 4.96
N LEU A 113 -5.80 -5.82 6.09
CA LEU A 113 -5.04 -5.96 7.33
C LEU A 113 -5.67 -6.91 8.35
N LEU A 114 -6.95 -7.23 8.23
CA LEU A 114 -7.61 -8.19 9.11
C LEU A 114 -7.02 -9.59 8.94
N PRO A 115 -6.84 -10.37 10.03
CA PRO A 115 -6.44 -11.77 9.93
C PRO A 115 -7.49 -12.58 9.16
N GLU A 116 -7.06 -13.55 8.35
CA GLU A 116 -7.95 -14.41 7.56
C GLU A 116 -8.97 -15.16 8.43
N GLY A 117 -8.59 -15.55 9.66
CA GLY A 117 -9.52 -16.17 10.61
C GLY A 117 -10.70 -15.26 11.01
N VAL A 118 -10.47 -13.95 11.13
CA VAL A 118 -11.52 -12.97 11.44
C VAL A 118 -12.45 -12.79 10.24
N LYS A 119 -11.88 -12.75 9.03
CA LYS A 119 -12.67 -12.70 7.77
C LYS A 119 -13.54 -13.94 7.63
N ALA A 120 -12.97 -15.12 7.83
CA ALA A 120 -13.68 -16.39 7.76
C ALA A 120 -14.83 -16.46 8.79
N GLN A 121 -14.60 -15.97 10.02
CA GLN A 121 -15.63 -15.91 11.05
C GLN A 121 -16.75 -14.92 10.70
N ALA A 122 -16.43 -13.76 10.13
CA ALA A 122 -17.42 -12.79 9.65
C ALA A 122 -18.25 -13.36 8.49
N HIS A 123 -17.61 -14.04 7.53
CA HIS A 123 -18.29 -14.75 6.44
C HIS A 123 -19.24 -15.84 6.97
N PHE A 124 -18.80 -16.63 7.95
CA PHE A 124 -19.64 -17.67 8.55
C PHE A 124 -20.85 -17.07 9.30
N LYS A 125 -20.66 -16.01 10.07
CA LYS A 125 -21.76 -15.28 10.72
C LYS A 125 -22.74 -14.73 9.70
N HIS A 126 -22.25 -14.06 8.65
CA HIS A 126 -23.09 -13.53 7.59
C HIS A 126 -23.89 -14.64 6.90
N ALA A 127 -23.25 -15.77 6.58
CA ALA A 127 -23.93 -16.93 6.02
C ALA A 127 -25.06 -17.40 6.93
N LEU A 128 -24.79 -17.63 8.23
CA LEU A 128 -25.81 -18.05 9.20
C LEU A 128 -27.00 -17.09 9.31
N TYR A 129 -26.76 -15.78 9.32
CA TYR A 129 -27.83 -14.78 9.34
C TYR A 129 -28.70 -14.86 8.07
N HIS A 130 -28.10 -15.15 6.90
CA HIS A 130 -28.85 -15.31 5.66
C HIS A 130 -29.52 -16.67 5.51
N THR A 131 -29.01 -17.75 6.12
CA THR A 131 -29.70 -19.05 6.13
C THR A 131 -30.89 -19.08 7.09
N GLN A 132 -30.88 -18.28 8.16
CA GLN A 132 -32.00 -18.17 9.10
C GLN A 132 -33.15 -17.28 8.59
N VAL A 133 -32.92 -16.47 7.55
CA VAL A 133 -33.93 -15.61 6.90
C VAL A 133 -34.40 -16.25 5.57
N ALA A 134 -34.54 -17.57 5.54
CA ALA A 134 -35.44 -18.24 4.59
C ALA A 134 -36.81 -18.46 5.29
N PRO A 135 -37.72 -17.47 5.29
CA PRO A 135 -39.05 -17.66 5.85
C PRO A 135 -39.93 -18.43 4.85
N GLY A 136 -40.58 -19.49 5.33
CA GLY A 136 -41.86 -19.96 4.79
C GLY A 136 -41.83 -20.84 3.54
N VAL A 137 -41.62 -22.15 3.73
CA VAL A 137 -42.28 -23.17 2.91
C VAL A 137 -42.69 -24.34 3.80
N LEU A 138 -43.87 -24.23 4.41
CA LEU A 138 -44.79 -25.35 4.68
C LEU A 138 -46.21 -24.77 4.69
#